data_AF-A0A1R3RZI3-F1
#
_entry.id   AF-A0A1R3RZI3-F1
#
_cell.length_a   1.000
_cell.length_b   1.000
_cell.length_c   1.000
_cell.angle_alpha   90.00
_cell.angle_beta   90.00
_cell.angle_gamma   90.00
#
_symmetry.space_group_name_H-M   'P 1'
#
loop_
_entity.id
_entity.type
_entity.pdbx_description
1 polymer ?
#
loop_
_entity_poly.entity_id
_entity_poly.type
_entity_poly.pdbx_seq_one_letter_code
_entity_poly.pdbx_strand_id
1 'polypeptide(L)'
;MEEKVRMYDDMKRGLYLAGDSDEEGGSGPQDAYLARLRRREKEGLVDFDQKWRRKAGSEEEEEGEEEGDDDNASIISYEDELGRSRRGTRSEAARAAALKEQEDPRGNTERWRPARPENLIYGETVQSEAFNPDAAVASQMSYLAARRDRSPTPPEEMHYDADAEVRNRGTGFYAFSKDENVRKQQMEELLNAREETQRERDARRERRAERERLRDERRKKVDDLRAKRRAEMFLAGLGDVGVLAQG
;
A
#
# COMPACT_ATOMS: atom_id res chain seq x y z
N MET A 1 -40.79 -25.01 -15.37
CA MET A 1 -39.37 -25.31 -15.65
C MET A 1 -38.89 -24.60 -16.91
N GLU A 2 -39.71 -24.58 -17.96
CA GLU A 2 -39.43 -23.92 -19.25
C GLU A 2 -39.09 -22.42 -19.12
N GLU A 3 -39.81 -21.68 -18.27
CA GLU A 3 -39.52 -20.25 -18.05
C GLU A 3 -38.13 -19.99 -17.46
N LYS A 4 -37.67 -20.86 -16.55
CA LYS A 4 -36.33 -20.76 -15.97
C LYS A 4 -35.26 -21.07 -17.01
N VAL A 5 -35.48 -22.09 -17.84
CA VAL A 5 -34.58 -22.45 -18.95
C VAL A 5 -34.46 -21.29 -19.93
N ARG A 6 -35.58 -20.68 -20.32
CA ARG A 6 -35.59 -19.50 -21.20
C ARG A 6 -34.83 -18.31 -20.60
N MET A 7 -35.06 -18.02 -19.32
CA MET A 7 -34.33 -16.97 -18.59
C MET A 7 -32.81 -17.22 -18.59
N TYR A 8 -32.38 -18.47 -18.36
CA TYR A 8 -30.97 -18.84 -18.40
C TYR A 8 -30.37 -18.76 -19.81
N ASP A 9 -31.12 -19.15 -20.84
CA ASP A 9 -30.68 -19.02 -22.23
C ASP A 9 -30.56 -17.55 -22.65
N ASP A 10 -31.51 -16.70 -22.24
CA ASP A 10 -31.47 -15.26 -22.50
C ASP A 10 -30.32 -14.58 -21.75
N MET A 11 -30.04 -15.02 -20.51
CA MET A 11 -28.86 -14.57 -19.76
C MET A 11 -27.56 -15.03 -20.44
N LYS A 12 -27.49 -16.27 -20.91
CA LYS A 12 -26.31 -16.81 -21.59
C LYS A 12 -26.04 -16.12 -22.94
N ARG A 13 -27.09 -15.64 -23.61
CA ARG A 13 -27.00 -14.88 -24.87
C ARG A 13 -26.61 -13.41 -24.67
N GLY A 14 -26.65 -12.88 -23.45
CA GLY A 14 -26.22 -11.51 -23.15
C GLY A 14 -27.12 -10.42 -23.73
N LEU A 15 -28.36 -10.73 -24.12
CA LEU A 15 -29.30 -9.78 -24.73
C LEU A 15 -29.64 -8.60 -23.79
N TYR A 16 -29.51 -8.80 -22.48
CA TYR A 16 -29.75 -7.79 -21.46
C TYR A 16 -28.59 -6.79 -21.27
N LEU A 17 -27.38 -7.07 -21.79
CA LEU A 17 -26.23 -6.15 -21.74
C LEU A 17 -26.25 -5.10 -22.85
N ALA A 18 -26.94 -5.36 -23.96
CA ALA A 18 -26.91 -4.48 -25.13
C ALA A 18 -27.66 -3.14 -24.94
N GLY A 19 -28.41 -2.98 -23.86
CA GLY A 19 -29.28 -1.83 -23.59
C GLY A 19 -28.70 -0.77 -22.66
N ASP A 20 -27.40 -0.48 -22.72
CA ASP A 20 -26.76 0.63 -21.97
C ASP A 20 -26.81 1.98 -22.73
N SER A 21 -27.74 2.11 -23.68
CA SER A 21 -28.05 3.41 -24.27
C SER A 21 -29.13 4.06 -23.42
N ASP A 22 -28.80 5.25 -22.91
CA ASP A 22 -29.61 6.23 -22.19
C ASP A 22 -30.80 6.76 -23.03
N GLU A 23 -31.49 5.88 -23.73
CA GLU A 23 -32.73 6.12 -24.47
C GLU A 23 -33.90 5.61 -23.63
N GLU A 24 -34.38 6.45 -22.71
CA GLU A 24 -35.74 6.32 -22.17
C GLU A 24 -36.76 6.47 -23.31
N GLY A 25 -37.10 5.38 -24.00
CA GLY A 25 -37.98 5.47 -25.17
C GLY A 25 -38.66 4.19 -25.66
N GLY A 26 -38.51 3.04 -24.99
CA GLY A 26 -39.05 1.76 -25.46
C GLY A 26 -40.14 1.17 -24.57
N SER A 27 -41.38 1.67 -24.61
CA SER A 27 -42.50 1.07 -23.86
C SER A 27 -43.04 -0.20 -24.54
N GLY A 28 -42.22 -1.26 -24.58
CA GLY A 28 -42.58 -2.59 -25.06
C GLY A 28 -42.57 -3.65 -23.95
N PRO A 29 -43.43 -4.69 -24.01
CA PRO A 29 -43.44 -5.77 -23.00
C PRO A 29 -42.10 -6.52 -22.88
N GLN A 30 -41.32 -6.56 -23.97
CA GLN A 30 -40.00 -7.20 -24.01
C GLN A 30 -38.94 -6.39 -23.26
N ASP A 31 -39.01 -5.05 -23.29
CA ASP A 31 -38.04 -4.19 -22.61
C ASP A 31 -38.22 -4.23 -21.08
N ALA A 32 -39.47 -4.32 -20.62
CA ALA A 32 -39.78 -4.54 -19.20
C ALA A 32 -39.23 -5.88 -18.66
N TYR A 33 -39.22 -6.93 -19.49
CA TYR A 33 -38.63 -8.23 -19.14
C TYR A 33 -37.10 -8.15 -19.05
N LEU A 34 -36.44 -7.51 -20.03
CA LEU A 34 -34.99 -7.29 -20.01
C LEU A 34 -34.55 -6.39 -18.84
N ALA A 35 -35.34 -5.38 -18.49
CA ALA A 35 -35.08 -4.51 -17.34
C ALA A 35 -35.16 -5.26 -16.00
N ARG A 36 -36.07 -6.23 -15.85
CA ARG A 36 -36.13 -7.09 -14.65
C ARG A 36 -34.92 -8.02 -14.57
N LEU A 37 -34.47 -8.55 -15.71
CA LEU A 37 -33.29 -9.41 -15.78
C LEU A 37 -32.02 -8.68 -15.32
N ARG A 38 -31.84 -7.43 -15.77
CA ARG A 38 -30.73 -6.55 -15.35
C ARG A 38 -30.71 -6.27 -13.84
N ARG A 39 -31.86 -5.99 -13.23
CA ARG A 39 -31.92 -5.75 -11.76
C ARG A 39 -31.52 -6.98 -10.97
N ARG A 40 -32.01 -8.16 -11.37
CA ARG A 40 -31.72 -9.42 -10.68
C ARG A 40 -30.24 -9.79 -10.77
N GLU A 41 -29.58 -9.48 -11.88
CA GLU A 41 -28.13 -9.66 -12.00
C GLU A 41 -27.40 -8.65 -11.08
N LYS A 42 -27.77 -7.37 -11.12
CA LYS A 42 -27.16 -6.32 -10.30
C LYS A 42 -27.27 -6.58 -8.79
N GLU A 43 -28.37 -7.19 -8.34
CA GLU A 43 -28.56 -7.61 -6.94
C GLU A 43 -27.62 -8.76 -6.51
N GLY A 44 -27.09 -9.53 -7.46
CA GLY A 44 -26.11 -10.60 -7.22
C GLY A 44 -24.65 -10.16 -7.30
N LEU A 45 -24.36 -8.96 -7.80
CA LEU A 45 -22.99 -8.42 -7.86
C LEU A 45 -22.63 -7.74 -6.54
N VAL A 46 -21.45 -8.09 -6.00
CA VAL A 46 -20.88 -7.45 -4.82
C VAL A 46 -20.20 -6.14 -5.22
N ASP A 47 -20.65 -5.01 -4.66
CA ASP A 47 -19.97 -3.73 -4.79
C ASP A 47 -18.76 -3.67 -3.83
N PHE A 48 -17.55 -3.82 -4.41
CA PHE A 48 -16.30 -3.87 -3.64
C PHE A 48 -15.95 -2.53 -2.98
N ASP A 49 -16.32 -1.40 -3.59
CA ASP A 49 -16.03 -0.06 -3.06
C ASP A 49 -16.84 0.18 -1.78
N GLN A 50 -18.09 -0.27 -1.75
CA GLN A 50 -18.94 -0.17 -0.56
C GLN A 50 -18.49 -1.11 0.56
N LYS A 51 -17.96 -2.30 0.20
CA LYS A 51 -17.44 -3.28 1.16
C LYS A 51 -16.17 -2.78 1.86
N TRP A 52 -15.26 -2.13 1.14
CA TRP A 52 -14.03 -1.57 1.71
C TRP A 52 -14.31 -0.45 2.71
N ARG A 53 -15.28 0.41 2.43
CA ARG A 53 -15.67 1.50 3.33
C ARG A 53 -16.26 1.04 4.67
N ARG A 54 -16.87 -0.15 4.73
CA ARG A 54 -17.42 -0.71 5.98
C ARG A 54 -16.35 -1.34 6.88
N LYS A 55 -15.26 -1.87 6.30
CA LYS A 55 -14.21 -2.54 7.08
C LYS A 55 -13.33 -1.55 7.87
N ALA A 56 -13.13 -0.35 7.35
CA ALA A 56 -12.29 0.67 7.99
C ALA A 56 -12.89 1.33 9.25
N GLY A 57 -14.11 0.95 9.68
CA GLY A 57 -14.80 1.58 10.82
C GLY A 57 -15.00 0.66 12.03
N SER A 58 -14.34 -0.50 12.10
CA SER A 58 -14.62 -1.55 13.11
C SER A 58 -13.34 -2.15 13.72
N GLU A 59 -12.30 -1.35 13.93
CA GLU A 59 -10.98 -1.83 14.36
C GLU A 59 -10.39 -0.99 15.52
N GLU A 60 -11.25 -0.56 16.46
CA GLU A 60 -10.81 0.02 17.74
C GLU A 60 -11.64 -0.59 18.88
N GLU A 61 -10.94 -0.92 19.98
CA GLU A 61 -11.42 -1.40 21.30
C GLU A 61 -11.40 -2.93 21.54
N GLU A 62 -10.25 -3.44 22.02
CA GLU A 62 -10.16 -4.28 23.23
C GLU A 62 -8.69 -4.60 23.58
N GLU A 63 -8.11 -3.88 24.55
CA GLU A 63 -7.00 -4.38 25.38
C GLU A 63 -6.96 -3.56 26.67
N GLY A 64 -7.18 -4.21 27.82
CA GLY A 64 -7.22 -3.58 29.14
C GLY A 64 -6.65 -4.53 30.20
N GLU A 65 -5.50 -4.14 30.73
CA GLU A 65 -4.59 -4.86 31.63
C GLU A 65 -5.10 -4.98 33.09
N GLU A 66 -4.68 -6.04 33.78
CA GLU A 66 -4.93 -6.30 35.21
C GLU A 66 -3.57 -6.25 35.95
N GLU A 67 -3.36 -5.22 36.79
CA GLU A 67 -2.11 -5.01 37.54
C GLU A 67 -2.26 -5.50 38.99
N GLY A 68 -1.38 -6.42 39.41
CA GLY A 68 -1.34 -6.99 40.76
C GLY A 68 -0.29 -6.34 41.65
N ASP A 69 -0.72 -5.93 42.83
CA ASP A 69 0.00 -5.29 43.94
C ASP A 69 1.11 -6.19 44.52
N ASP A 70 2.39 -5.80 44.43
CA ASP A 70 3.52 -6.48 45.09
C ASP A 70 4.38 -5.46 45.88
N ASP A 71 4.36 -5.59 47.21
CA ASP A 71 5.07 -4.78 48.22
C ASP A 71 6.61 -4.79 48.09
N ASN A 72 7.17 -5.40 47.04
CA ASN A 72 8.58 -5.39 46.67
C ASN A 72 9.02 -4.20 45.79
N ALA A 73 8.10 -3.29 45.47
CA ALA A 73 8.34 -2.14 44.57
C ALA A 73 9.15 -0.98 45.18
N SER A 74 9.62 -1.07 46.43
CA SER A 74 10.45 0.00 47.02
C SER A 74 11.83 0.06 46.38
N ILE A 75 12.05 1.09 45.55
CA ILE A 75 13.31 1.35 44.85
C ILE A 75 14.33 1.94 45.83
N ILE A 76 15.43 1.22 46.07
CA ILE A 76 16.55 1.62 46.94
C ILE A 76 17.81 1.81 46.08
N SER A 77 18.69 2.74 46.44
CA SER A 77 20.02 2.86 45.83
C SER A 77 21.01 1.87 46.46
N TYR A 78 21.63 1.01 45.66
CA TYR A 78 22.68 0.07 46.08
C TYR A 78 23.89 0.14 45.13
N GLU A 79 25.03 -0.41 45.56
CA GLU A 79 26.24 -0.53 44.74
C GLU A 79 26.27 -1.90 44.05
N ASP A 80 26.44 -1.89 42.75
CA ASP A 80 26.59 -3.09 41.91
C ASP A 80 27.98 -3.72 42.08
N GLU A 81 28.18 -4.95 41.57
CA GLU A 81 29.48 -5.68 41.60
C GLU A 81 30.65 -4.85 41.02
N LEU A 82 30.36 -4.00 40.03
CA LEU A 82 31.34 -3.07 39.42
C LEU A 82 31.57 -1.77 40.22
N GLY A 83 31.01 -1.63 41.42
CA GLY A 83 31.13 -0.43 42.26
C GLY A 83 30.36 0.78 41.74
N ARG A 84 29.35 0.57 40.88
CA ARG A 84 28.48 1.64 40.35
C ARG A 84 27.21 1.75 41.20
N SER A 85 26.77 2.98 41.49
CA SER A 85 25.49 3.20 42.18
C SER A 85 24.32 2.97 41.22
N ARG A 86 23.47 1.99 41.53
CA ARG A 86 22.25 1.66 40.79
C ARG A 86 21.04 1.81 41.70
N ARG A 87 19.87 2.11 41.11
CA ARG A 87 18.58 2.14 41.81
C ARG A 87 17.79 0.92 41.36
N GLY A 88 17.39 0.08 42.30
CA GLY A 88 16.65 -1.14 42.00
C GLY A 88 15.86 -1.61 43.21
N THR A 89 15.23 -2.77 43.08
CA THR A 89 14.40 -3.32 44.15
C THR A 89 15.26 -3.81 45.32
N ARG A 90 14.64 -3.93 46.50
CA ARG A 90 15.31 -4.49 47.68
C ARG A 90 15.87 -5.90 47.43
N SER A 91 15.21 -6.69 46.56
CA SER A 91 15.66 -8.03 46.18
C SER A 91 16.95 -8.01 45.35
N GLU A 92 17.09 -7.02 44.47
CA GLU A 92 18.25 -6.83 43.61
C GLU A 92 19.46 -6.36 44.43
N ALA A 93 19.22 -5.44 45.36
CA ALA A 93 20.23 -4.98 46.32
C ALA A 93 20.79 -6.13 47.19
N ALA A 94 19.93 -7.06 47.63
CA ALA A 94 20.36 -8.21 48.43
C ALA A 94 21.22 -9.19 47.63
N ARG A 95 20.92 -9.40 46.34
CA ARG A 95 21.75 -10.25 45.45
C ARG A 95 23.13 -9.64 45.21
N ALA A 96 23.19 -8.33 44.97
CA ALA A 96 24.46 -7.63 44.76
C ALA A 96 25.36 -7.69 46.00
N ALA A 97 24.79 -7.58 47.20
CA ALA A 97 25.54 -7.72 48.45
C ALA A 97 26.11 -9.15 48.64
N ALA A 98 25.34 -10.18 48.30
CA ALA A 98 25.78 -11.58 48.41
C ALA A 98 26.92 -11.92 47.43
N LEU A 99 26.89 -11.37 46.21
CA LEU A 99 27.97 -11.53 45.24
C LEU A 99 29.26 -10.82 45.71
N LYS A 100 29.13 -9.61 46.27
CA LYS A 100 30.27 -8.85 46.83
C LYS A 100 30.98 -9.61 47.97
N GLU A 101 30.23 -10.38 48.77
CA GLU A 101 30.81 -11.21 49.84
C GLU A 101 31.54 -12.45 49.29
N GLN A 102 31.06 -13.05 48.19
CA GLN A 102 31.80 -14.13 47.51
C GLN A 102 33.08 -13.64 46.83
N GLU A 103 33.13 -12.38 46.39
CA GLU A 103 34.29 -11.79 45.74
C GLU A 103 35.34 -11.23 46.73
N ASP A 104 35.05 -11.11 48.05
CA ASP A 104 36.02 -10.58 49.02
C ASP A 104 37.29 -11.47 49.08
N PRO A 105 38.45 -11.00 48.59
CA PRO A 105 39.59 -11.84 48.25
C PRO A 105 40.52 -12.07 49.45
N ARG A 106 40.00 -12.13 50.68
CA ARG A 106 40.83 -12.34 51.89
C ARG A 106 41.30 -13.78 52.09
N GLY A 107 41.07 -14.67 51.12
CA GLY A 107 41.38 -16.10 51.22
C GLY A 107 42.08 -16.74 50.02
N ASN A 108 42.48 -16.00 48.98
CA ASN A 108 43.09 -16.63 47.79
C ASN A 108 44.37 -15.93 47.33
N THR A 109 45.39 -16.03 48.16
CA THR A 109 46.77 -15.76 47.76
C THR A 109 47.27 -16.91 46.86
N GLU A 110 47.64 -16.59 45.62
CA GLU A 110 48.64 -17.32 44.80
C GLU A 110 48.26 -18.64 44.08
N ARG A 111 47.14 -18.72 43.34
CA ARG A 111 46.92 -19.84 42.38
C ARG A 111 46.80 -19.48 40.90
N TRP A 112 46.77 -18.18 40.56
CA TRP A 112 46.44 -17.71 39.21
C TRP A 112 47.57 -16.99 38.47
N ARG A 113 48.81 -17.04 38.97
CA ARG A 113 49.95 -16.46 38.24
C ARG A 113 50.56 -17.49 37.29
N PRO A 114 50.49 -17.28 35.95
CA PRO A 114 51.22 -18.12 35.01
C PRO A 114 52.74 -17.99 35.24
N ALA A 115 53.47 -19.08 35.01
CA ALA A 115 54.92 -19.12 35.14
C ALA A 115 55.57 -18.07 34.22
N ARG A 116 56.61 -17.39 34.71
CA ARG A 116 57.34 -16.38 33.95
C ARG A 116 58.00 -17.05 32.72
N PRO A 117 57.82 -16.55 31.50
CA PRO A 117 58.43 -17.13 30.31
C PRO A 117 59.95 -17.01 30.35
N GLU A 118 60.65 -18.05 29.88
CA GLU A 118 62.13 -18.13 29.94
C GLU A 118 62.83 -17.22 28.93
N ASN A 119 62.17 -16.88 27.83
CA ASN A 119 62.71 -16.04 26.76
C ASN A 119 62.32 -14.56 26.99
N LEU A 120 62.91 -13.94 28.00
CA LEU A 120 62.83 -12.49 28.17
C LEU A 120 63.83 -11.82 27.22
N ILE A 121 63.32 -11.01 26.28
CA ILE A 121 64.16 -10.16 25.44
C ILE A 121 64.55 -8.95 26.28
N TYR A 122 65.83 -8.85 26.62
CA TYR A 122 66.37 -7.72 27.38
C TYR A 122 66.85 -6.63 26.42
N GLY A 123 66.19 -5.46 26.43
CA GLY A 123 66.59 -4.26 25.66
C GLY A 123 65.41 -3.35 25.29
N GLU A 124 65.71 -2.14 24.78
CA GLU A 124 64.75 -1.14 24.27
C GLU A 124 64.16 -1.51 22.89
N THR A 125 64.01 -2.81 22.58
CA THR A 125 63.42 -3.25 21.31
C THR A 125 61.91 -3.34 21.46
N VAL A 126 61.20 -2.28 21.04
CA VAL A 126 59.74 -2.30 20.93
C VAL A 126 59.35 -3.35 19.88
N GLN A 127 58.75 -4.45 20.30
CA GLN A 127 58.18 -5.45 19.39
C GLN A 127 56.88 -4.90 18.77
N SER A 128 57.01 -3.97 17.84
CA SER A 128 55.87 -3.37 17.14
C SER A 128 55.01 -4.41 16.41
N GLU A 129 55.62 -5.50 15.94
CA GLU A 129 54.91 -6.57 15.22
C GLU A 129 54.20 -7.58 16.12
N ALA A 130 54.52 -7.65 17.42
CA ALA A 130 53.87 -8.56 18.36
C ALA A 130 52.44 -8.12 18.71
N PHE A 131 52.10 -6.85 18.48
CA PHE A 131 50.78 -6.29 18.72
C PHE A 131 50.26 -5.59 17.46
N ASN A 132 49.91 -6.39 16.45
CA ASN A 132 49.21 -5.90 15.26
C ASN A 132 47.69 -6.16 15.41
N PRO A 133 46.91 -5.21 15.97
CA PRO A 133 45.45 -5.36 16.07
C PRO A 133 44.81 -5.55 14.68
N ASP A 134 45.47 -5.04 13.63
CA ASP A 134 45.02 -5.12 12.24
C ASP A 134 45.16 -6.53 11.64
N ALA A 135 46.00 -7.41 12.20
CA ALA A 135 46.17 -8.77 11.67
C ALA A 135 44.89 -9.60 11.81
N ALA A 136 44.19 -9.45 12.94
CA ALA A 136 42.88 -10.07 13.15
C ALA A 136 41.86 -9.55 12.13
N VAL A 137 41.81 -8.23 11.94
CA VAL A 137 40.91 -7.57 10.96
C VAL A 137 41.24 -8.03 9.54
N ALA A 138 42.51 -8.11 9.15
CA ALA A 138 42.94 -8.56 7.83
C ALA A 138 42.55 -10.02 7.56
N SER A 139 42.66 -10.90 8.56
CA SER A 139 42.23 -12.30 8.43
C SER A 139 40.70 -12.44 8.29
N GLN A 140 39.93 -11.63 9.02
CA GLN A 140 38.47 -11.59 8.89
C GLN A 140 38.05 -11.05 7.53
N MET A 141 38.71 -9.98 7.05
CA MET A 141 38.43 -9.39 5.74
C MET A 141 38.77 -10.35 4.59
N SER A 142 39.86 -11.11 4.70
CA SER A 142 40.21 -12.12 3.68
C SER A 142 39.22 -13.29 3.67
N TYR A 143 38.76 -13.73 4.85
CA TYR A 143 37.71 -14.74 4.99
C TYR A 143 36.38 -14.29 4.37
N LEU A 144 35.96 -13.04 4.63
CA LEU A 144 34.76 -12.46 4.02
C LEU A 144 34.89 -12.33 2.50
N ALA A 145 36.06 -11.88 2.01
CA ALA A 145 36.32 -11.76 0.58
C ALA A 145 36.34 -13.12 -0.14
N ALA A 146 36.78 -14.20 0.52
CA ALA A 146 36.74 -15.55 -0.03
C ALA A 146 35.30 -16.09 -0.16
N ARG A 147 34.40 -15.68 0.74
CA ARG A 147 32.98 -16.07 0.74
C ARG A 147 32.09 -15.13 -0.08
N ARG A 148 32.60 -13.99 -0.56
CA ARG A 148 31.80 -13.08 -1.38
C ARG A 148 31.50 -13.70 -2.73
N ASP A 149 30.27 -13.51 -3.18
CA ASP A 149 29.93 -13.76 -4.58
C ASP A 149 30.72 -12.80 -5.48
N ARG A 150 31.38 -13.38 -6.49
CA ARG A 150 32.19 -12.64 -7.47
C ARG A 150 31.41 -12.41 -8.76
N SER A 151 30.14 -12.82 -8.82
CA SER A 151 29.27 -12.45 -9.92
C SER A 151 29.29 -10.92 -10.09
N PRO A 152 29.36 -10.42 -11.33
CA PRO A 152 29.19 -9.00 -11.58
C PRO A 152 27.85 -8.55 -10.98
N THR A 153 27.91 -7.59 -10.06
CA THR A 153 26.75 -6.90 -9.51
C THR A 153 26.73 -5.50 -10.13
N PRO A 154 25.68 -5.11 -10.87
CA PRO A 154 24.38 -5.76 -11.03
C PRO A 154 24.39 -7.02 -11.92
N PRO A 155 23.50 -8.00 -11.69
CA PRO A 155 23.35 -9.17 -12.56
C PRO A 155 22.95 -8.75 -13.98
N GLU A 156 23.17 -9.65 -14.94
CA GLU A 156 22.72 -9.46 -16.33
C GLU A 156 21.20 -9.19 -16.39
N GLU A 157 20.76 -8.44 -17.40
CA GLU A 157 19.37 -8.06 -17.58
C GLU A 157 18.51 -9.30 -17.94
N MET A 158 18.07 -10.03 -16.92
CA MET A 158 17.15 -11.16 -17.09
C MET A 158 15.72 -10.64 -17.28
N HIS A 159 15.11 -10.98 -18.42
CA HIS A 159 13.73 -10.63 -18.73
C HIS A 159 12.77 -11.81 -18.51
N TYR A 160 11.49 -11.50 -18.35
CA TYR A 160 10.44 -12.51 -18.24
C TYR A 160 10.32 -13.31 -19.56
N ASP A 161 10.36 -14.64 -19.45
CA ASP A 161 10.17 -15.58 -20.56
C ASP A 161 8.79 -16.24 -20.46
N ALA A 162 7.92 -15.93 -21.42
CA ALA A 162 6.56 -16.43 -21.47
C ALA A 162 6.48 -17.95 -21.70
N ASP A 163 7.50 -18.55 -22.31
CA ASP A 163 7.55 -19.99 -22.58
C ASP A 163 8.06 -20.80 -21.38
N ALA A 164 8.90 -20.18 -20.55
CA ALA A 164 9.49 -20.83 -19.38
C ALA A 164 8.49 -20.93 -18.21
N GLU A 165 7.54 -20.00 -18.10
CA GLU A 165 6.63 -19.91 -16.97
C GLU A 165 5.17 -19.84 -17.40
N VAL A 166 4.38 -20.84 -16.99
CA VAL A 166 2.96 -20.91 -17.35
C VAL A 166 2.08 -20.11 -16.39
N ARG A 167 2.36 -18.80 -16.29
CA ARG A 167 1.53 -17.82 -15.54
C ARG A 167 0.45 -17.16 -16.40
N ASN A 168 0.52 -17.36 -17.71
CA ASN A 168 -0.32 -16.67 -18.71
C ASN A 168 -1.60 -17.45 -19.08
N ARG A 169 -1.98 -18.48 -18.30
CA ARG A 169 -3.19 -19.25 -18.62
C ARG A 169 -4.43 -18.37 -18.42
N GLY A 170 -5.11 -18.05 -19.52
CA GLY A 170 -6.39 -17.34 -19.53
C GLY A 170 -6.31 -15.83 -19.77
N THR A 171 -5.12 -15.24 -19.87
CA THR A 171 -4.92 -13.81 -20.15
C THR A 171 -4.02 -13.63 -21.37
N GLY A 172 -4.46 -12.83 -22.34
CA GLY A 172 -3.67 -12.52 -23.53
C GLY A 172 -2.58 -11.51 -23.20
N PHE A 173 -1.33 -11.97 -23.11
CA PHE A 173 -0.15 -11.12 -22.95
C PHE A 173 0.61 -11.00 -24.26
N TYR A 174 1.23 -9.83 -24.48
CA TYR A 174 2.17 -9.63 -25.58
C TYR A 174 3.53 -10.23 -25.21
N ALA A 175 3.96 -11.26 -25.94
CA ALA A 175 5.25 -11.91 -25.73
C ALA A 175 6.35 -11.14 -26.47
N PHE A 176 7.31 -10.60 -25.71
CA PHE A 176 8.47 -9.93 -26.30
C PHE A 176 9.49 -10.94 -26.83
N SER A 177 10.26 -10.53 -27.83
CA SER A 177 11.41 -11.31 -28.30
C SER A 177 12.48 -11.42 -27.20
N LYS A 178 13.26 -12.52 -27.25
CA LYS A 178 14.44 -12.73 -26.40
C LYS A 178 15.62 -11.84 -26.83
N ASP A 179 15.63 -11.44 -28.10
CA ASP A 179 16.67 -10.56 -28.63
C ASP A 179 16.45 -9.12 -28.16
N GLU A 180 17.42 -8.55 -27.45
CA GLU A 180 17.31 -7.20 -26.85
C GLU A 180 16.97 -6.11 -27.87
N ASN A 181 17.55 -6.17 -29.08
CA ASN A 181 17.31 -5.17 -30.11
C ASN A 181 15.86 -5.21 -30.61
N VAL A 182 15.35 -6.42 -30.86
CA VAL A 182 13.97 -6.63 -31.31
C VAL A 182 13.00 -6.25 -30.19
N ARG A 183 13.33 -6.61 -28.95
CA ARG A 183 12.54 -6.25 -27.76
C ARG A 183 12.45 -4.73 -27.57
N LYS A 184 13.55 -4.00 -27.75
CA LYS A 184 13.58 -2.54 -27.67
C LYS A 184 12.66 -1.91 -28.72
N GLN A 185 12.73 -2.38 -29.96
CA GLN A 185 11.84 -1.95 -31.04
C GLN A 185 10.37 -2.23 -30.72
N GLN A 186 10.05 -3.44 -30.26
CA GLN A 186 8.68 -3.80 -29.83
C GLN A 186 8.19 -2.91 -28.68
N MET A 187 9.07 -2.54 -27.75
CA MET A 187 8.73 -1.66 -26.64
C MET A 187 8.47 -0.22 -27.13
N GLU A 188 9.28 0.28 -28.04
CA GLU A 188 9.08 1.59 -28.69
C GLU A 188 7.76 1.64 -29.46
N GLU A 189 7.44 0.59 -30.24
CA GLU A 189 6.16 0.47 -30.95
C GLU A 189 4.96 0.49 -30.00
N LEU A 190 5.02 -0.24 -28.88
CA LEU A 190 3.96 -0.23 -27.87
C LEU A 190 3.81 1.13 -27.19
N LEU A 191 4.91 1.83 -26.93
CA LEU A 191 4.87 3.19 -26.37
C LEU A 191 4.22 4.16 -27.36
N ASN A 192 4.59 4.08 -28.64
CA ASN A 192 3.99 4.91 -29.69
C ASN A 192 2.47 4.66 -29.80
N ALA A 193 2.04 3.40 -29.85
CA ALA A 193 0.63 3.04 -29.88
C ALA A 193 -0.12 3.57 -28.64
N ARG A 194 0.51 3.49 -27.46
CA ARG A 194 -0.05 4.05 -26.22
C ARG A 194 -0.21 5.57 -26.32
N GLU A 195 0.80 6.29 -26.78
CA GLU A 195 0.72 7.74 -26.94
C GLU A 195 -0.38 8.15 -27.92
N GLU A 196 -0.49 7.47 -29.06
CA GLU A 196 -1.55 7.72 -30.04
C GLU A 196 -2.94 7.53 -29.44
N THR A 197 -3.17 6.41 -28.74
CA THR A 197 -4.47 6.16 -28.10
C THR A 197 -4.78 7.16 -27.00
N GLN A 198 -3.76 7.62 -26.27
CA GLN A 198 -3.93 8.62 -25.23
C GLN A 198 -4.29 9.98 -25.84
N ARG A 199 -3.58 10.41 -26.90
CA ARG A 199 -3.89 11.64 -27.65
C ARG A 199 -5.33 11.60 -28.20
N GLU A 200 -5.78 10.47 -28.74
CA GLU A 200 -7.15 10.34 -29.24
C GLU A 200 -8.19 10.46 -28.11
N ARG A 201 -7.93 9.82 -26.96
CA ARG A 201 -8.81 9.91 -25.78
C ARG A 201 -8.90 11.33 -25.25
N ASP A 202 -7.78 12.03 -25.15
CA ASP A 202 -7.72 13.41 -24.67
C ASP A 202 -8.45 14.34 -25.65
N ALA A 203 -8.20 14.21 -26.95
CA ALA A 203 -8.92 14.97 -27.97
C ALA A 203 -10.43 14.69 -27.95
N ARG A 204 -10.86 13.45 -27.69
CA ARG A 204 -12.29 13.11 -27.53
C ARG A 204 -12.87 13.74 -26.27
N ARG A 205 -12.11 13.79 -25.19
CA ARG A 205 -12.51 14.42 -23.92
C ARG A 205 -12.66 15.92 -24.07
N GLU A 206 -11.74 16.58 -24.75
CA GLU A 206 -11.79 18.02 -25.05
C GLU A 206 -13.01 18.37 -25.90
N ARG A 207 -13.25 17.65 -27.00
CA ARG A 207 -14.45 17.83 -27.83
C ARG A 207 -15.75 17.66 -27.04
N ARG A 208 -15.78 16.70 -26.10
CA ARG A 208 -16.95 16.50 -25.22
C ARG A 208 -17.12 17.68 -24.26
N ALA A 209 -16.05 18.14 -23.64
CA ALA A 209 -16.06 19.28 -22.72
C ALA A 209 -16.49 20.59 -23.42
N GLU A 210 -16.02 20.83 -24.64
CA GLU A 210 -16.45 21.97 -25.44
C GLU A 210 -17.95 21.92 -25.77
N ARG A 211 -18.44 20.76 -26.20
CA ARG A 211 -19.88 20.55 -26.46
C ARG A 211 -20.72 20.78 -25.21
N GLU A 212 -20.25 20.33 -24.06
CA GLU A 212 -20.91 20.51 -22.78
C GLU A 212 -20.96 21.99 -22.37
N ARG A 213 -19.84 22.72 -22.50
CA ARG A 213 -19.80 24.17 -22.25
C ARG A 213 -20.78 24.95 -23.13
N LEU A 214 -20.81 24.66 -24.43
CA LEU A 214 -21.76 25.32 -25.36
C LEU A 214 -23.22 25.00 -25.01
N ARG A 215 -23.50 23.76 -24.60
CA ARG A 215 -24.83 23.34 -24.15
C ARG A 215 -25.23 24.08 -22.86
N ASP A 216 -24.31 24.22 -21.91
CA ASP A 216 -24.56 24.89 -20.65
C ASP A 216 -24.78 26.40 -20.84
N GLU A 217 -24.01 27.04 -21.72
CA GLU A 217 -24.25 28.43 -22.12
C GLU A 217 -25.62 28.63 -22.77
N ARG A 218 -26.00 27.72 -23.69
CA ARG A 218 -27.33 27.75 -24.31
C ARG A 218 -28.43 27.56 -23.27
N ARG A 219 -28.23 26.64 -22.32
CA ARG A 219 -29.18 26.39 -21.23
C ARG A 219 -29.36 27.63 -20.36
N LYS A 220 -28.26 28.28 -19.95
CA LYS A 220 -28.30 29.55 -19.18
C LYS A 220 -29.09 30.63 -19.92
N LYS A 221 -28.82 30.86 -21.21
CA LYS A 221 -29.56 31.85 -22.02
C LYS A 221 -31.07 31.54 -22.09
N VAL A 222 -31.44 30.27 -22.23
CA VAL A 222 -32.85 29.86 -22.24
C VAL A 222 -33.50 30.07 -20.87
N ASP A 223 -32.79 29.75 -19.79
CA ASP A 223 -33.29 29.95 -18.43
C ASP A 223 -33.45 31.44 -18.10
N ASP A 224 -32.55 32.31 -18.56
CA ASP A 224 -32.66 33.77 -18.44
C ASP A 224 -33.89 34.31 -19.19
N LEU A 225 -34.11 33.86 -20.43
CA LEU A 225 -35.29 34.24 -21.21
C LEU A 225 -36.58 33.76 -20.55
N ARG A 226 -36.59 32.54 -20.00
CA ARG A 226 -37.73 32.00 -19.24
C ARG A 226 -37.97 32.75 -17.94
N ALA A 227 -36.93 33.20 -17.26
CA ALA A 227 -37.04 34.02 -16.05
C ALA A 227 -37.64 35.39 -16.38
N LYS A 228 -37.15 36.06 -17.43
CA LYS A 228 -37.71 37.32 -17.92
C LYS A 228 -39.19 37.20 -18.29
N ARG A 229 -39.55 36.17 -19.06
CA ARG A 229 -40.95 35.90 -19.44
C ARG A 229 -41.84 35.67 -18.21
N ARG A 230 -41.35 34.91 -17.22
CA ARG A 230 -42.08 34.69 -15.96
C ARG A 230 -42.26 35.99 -15.17
N ALA A 231 -41.24 36.85 -15.12
CA ALA A 231 -41.33 38.16 -14.49
C ALA A 231 -42.32 39.08 -15.21
N GLU A 232 -42.31 39.13 -16.55
CA GLU A 232 -43.27 39.89 -17.35
C GLU A 232 -44.71 39.40 -17.13
N MET A 233 -44.95 38.09 -17.13
CA MET A 233 -46.28 37.53 -16.84
C MET A 233 -46.74 37.84 -15.41
N PHE A 234 -45.82 37.82 -14.44
CA PHE A 234 -46.11 38.20 -13.06
C PHE A 234 -46.50 39.68 -12.96
N LEU A 235 -45.75 40.57 -13.61
CA LEU A 235 -46.04 42.02 -13.65
C LEU A 235 -47.35 42.33 -14.37
N ALA A 236 -47.62 41.67 -15.50
CA ALA A 236 -48.90 41.80 -16.21
C ALA A 236 -50.08 41.34 -15.35
N GLY A 237 -49.92 40.22 -14.62
CA GLY A 237 -50.92 39.73 -13.69
C GLY A 237 -51.19 40.65 -12.50
N LEU A 238 -50.20 41.43 -12.05
CA LEU A 238 -50.35 42.47 -11.01
C LEU A 238 -51.11 43.71 -11.51
N GLY A 239 -50.98 44.06 -12.79
CA GLY A 239 -51.69 45.18 -13.41
C GLY A 239 -53.21 45.00 -13.42
N ASP A 240 -53.69 43.77 -13.63
CA ASP A 240 -55.12 43.44 -13.63
C ASP A 240 -55.77 43.53 -12.24
N VAL A 241 -55.02 43.28 -11.16
CA VAL A 241 -55.54 43.36 -9.78
C VAL A 241 -55.69 44.81 -9.31
N GLY A 242 -54.89 45.74 -9.85
CA GLY A 242 -54.96 47.16 -9.52
C GLY A 242 -56.20 47.88 -10.07
N VAL A 243 -56.78 47.38 -11.16
CA VAL A 243 -57.99 47.97 -11.77
C VAL A 243 -59.27 47.49 -11.06
N LEU A 244 -59.26 46.31 -10.44
CA LEU A 244 -60.40 45.76 -9.69
C LEU A 244 -60.53 46.29 -8.24
N ALA A 245 -59.54 47.03 -7.74
CA ALA A 245 -59.55 47.60 -6.38
C ALA A 245 -60.04 49.07 -6.31
N GLN A 246 -60.51 49.65 -7.44
CA GLN A 246 -61.06 51.02 -7.51
C GLN A 246 -62.51 51.10 -8.04
N GLY A 247 -63.29 50.02 -7.91
CA GLY A 247 -64.74 50.02 -8.13
C GLY A 247 -65.48 49.69 -6.84
#